data_AF-A0A7K4IPA1-F1
#
_entry.id   AF-A0A7K4IPA1-F1
#
_cell.length_a   1.000
_cell.length_b   1.000
_cell.length_c   1.000
_cell.angle_alpha   90.00
_cell.angle_beta   90.00
_cell.angle_gamma   90.00
#
_symmetry.space_group_name_H-M   'P 1'
#
loop_
_entity.id
_entity.type
_entity.pdbx_description
1 polymer ?
#
loop_
_entity_poly.entity_id
_entity_poly.type
_entity_poly.pdbx_seq_one_letter_code
_entity_poly.pdbx_strand_id
1 'polypeptide(L)'
;MFRQLIKLLTDPNAFFNNARTESWKPCFIFFLWVTLIIAVITPIVNFFGIESTDASSSYQAQILAYNFVKNSLQTYGFLAYIIEAVLIFALAIPILLFLTIFLHSIYRA
;
A
#
# COMPACT_ATOMS: atom_id res chain seq x y z
N MET A 1 18.75 5.97 -11.95
CA MET A 1 17.49 6.02 -12.72
C MET A 1 17.70 6.19 -14.22
N PHE A 2 18.27 7.30 -14.74
CA PHE A 2 18.33 7.55 -16.20
C PHE A 2 19.08 6.47 -17.02
N ARG A 3 20.20 5.94 -16.51
CA ARG A 3 20.92 4.82 -17.18
C ARG A 3 20.12 3.52 -17.24
N GLN A 4 19.34 3.21 -16.21
CA GLN A 4 18.45 2.04 -16.22
C GLN A 4 17.31 2.25 -17.21
N LEU A 5 16.76 3.47 -17.27
CA LEU A 5 15.73 3.83 -18.25
C LEU A 5 16.22 3.68 -19.69
N ILE A 6 17.44 4.16 -20.00
CA ILE A 6 18.06 3.98 -21.32
C ILE A 6 18.24 2.49 -21.63
N LYS A 7 18.73 1.70 -20.67
CA LYS A 7 18.93 0.26 -20.85
C LYS A 7 17.61 -0.50 -21.10
N LEU A 8 16.53 -0.06 -20.46
CA LEU A 8 15.15 -0.53 -20.67
C LEU A 8 14.61 -0.18 -22.06
N LEU A 9 14.93 1.01 -22.57
CA LEU A 9 14.52 1.47 -23.90
C LEU A 9 15.32 0.81 -25.03
N THR A 10 16.60 0.48 -24.79
CA THR A 10 17.46 -0.16 -25.80
C THR A 10 17.15 -1.66 -25.96
N ASP A 11 16.73 -2.36 -24.90
CA ASP A 11 16.37 -3.78 -24.97
C ASP A 11 15.09 -4.07 -24.15
N PRO A 12 13.92 -3.68 -24.69
CA PRO A 12 12.64 -3.92 -24.02
C PRO A 12 12.34 -5.42 -23.88
N ASN A 13 12.79 -6.26 -24.82
CA ASN A 13 12.54 -7.70 -24.78
C ASN A 13 13.25 -8.37 -23.62
N ALA A 14 14.50 -7.97 -23.32
CA ALA A 14 15.20 -8.48 -22.14
C ALA A 14 14.48 -8.12 -20.84
N PHE A 15 13.89 -6.92 -20.74
CA PHE A 15 13.10 -6.55 -19.57
C PHE A 15 11.87 -7.43 -19.41
N PHE A 16 11.05 -7.58 -20.47
CA PHE A 16 9.84 -8.40 -20.40
C PHE A 16 10.15 -9.87 -20.14
N ASN A 17 11.22 -10.42 -20.74
CA ASN A 17 11.64 -11.81 -20.49
C ASN A 17 12.09 -12.02 -19.05
N ASN A 18 12.88 -11.09 -18.50
CA ASN A 18 13.31 -11.14 -17.10
C ASN A 18 12.11 -11.01 -16.14
N ALA A 19 11.23 -10.04 -16.38
CA ALA A 19 10.02 -9.82 -15.59
C ALA A 19 9.07 -11.03 -15.63
N ARG A 20 9.03 -11.78 -16.75
CA ARG A 20 8.22 -12.99 -16.88
C ARG A 20 8.73 -14.15 -16.01
N THR A 21 10.03 -14.18 -15.74
CA THR A 21 10.67 -15.18 -14.87
C THR A 21 10.80 -14.72 -13.42
N GLU A 22 10.54 -13.44 -13.14
CA GLU A 22 10.65 -12.88 -11.80
C GLU A 22 9.51 -13.37 -10.92
N SER A 23 9.85 -13.88 -9.73
CA SER A 23 8.84 -14.31 -8.77
C SER A 23 8.11 -13.11 -8.16
N TRP A 24 6.85 -13.29 -7.74
CA TRP A 24 6.06 -12.24 -7.06
C TRP A 24 6.61 -11.85 -5.67
N LYS A 25 7.48 -12.67 -5.08
CA LYS A 25 7.93 -12.54 -3.69
C LYS A 25 8.66 -11.22 -3.38
N PRO A 26 9.63 -10.75 -4.18
CA PRO A 26 10.34 -9.50 -3.92
C PRO A 26 9.40 -8.29 -3.91
N CYS A 27 8.45 -8.22 -4.85
CA CYS A 27 7.44 -7.17 -4.90
C CYS A 27 6.53 -7.19 -3.66
N PHE A 28 6.11 -8.39 -3.23
CA PHE A 28 5.30 -8.53 -2.02
C PHE A 28 6.06 -8.15 -0.75
N ILE A 29 7.32 -8.55 -0.63
CA ILE A 29 8.19 -8.16 0.50
C ILE A 29 8.38 -6.64 0.53
N PHE A 30 8.65 -6.02 -0.61
CA PHE A 30 8.76 -4.57 -0.72
C PHE A 30 7.47 -3.88 -0.28
N PHE A 31 6.32 -4.37 -0.75
CA PHE A 31 5.02 -3.86 -0.35
C PHE A 31 4.81 -3.96 1.17
N LEU A 32 5.11 -5.10 1.79
CA LEU A 32 4.96 -5.27 3.23
C LEU A 32 5.85 -4.30 4.03
N TRP A 33 7.09 -4.09 3.60
CA TRP A 33 8.00 -3.13 4.26
C TRP A 33 7.49 -1.69 4.18
N VAL A 34 7.06 -1.27 2.99
CA VAL A 34 6.50 0.08 2.80
C VAL A 34 5.22 0.25 3.61
N THR A 35 4.34 -0.75 3.57
CA THR A 35 3.07 -0.74 4.32
C THR A 35 3.32 -0.69 5.82
N LEU A 36 4.32 -1.40 6.34
CA LEU A 36 4.70 -1.37 7.75
C LEU A 36 5.13 0.05 8.18
N ILE A 37 5.97 0.70 7.37
CA ILE A 37 6.41 2.07 7.65
C ILE A 37 5.21 3.03 7.66
N ILE A 38 4.34 2.92 6.67
CA ILE A 38 3.12 3.73 6.57
C ILE A 38 2.19 3.49 7.76
N ALA A 39 1.97 2.24 8.15
CA ALA A 39 1.12 1.87 9.28
C ALA A 39 1.59 2.48 10.60
N VAL A 40 2.89 2.75 10.75
CA VAL A 40 3.45 3.45 11.93
C VAL A 40 3.34 4.97 11.79
N ILE A 41 3.68 5.52 10.62
CA ILE A 41 3.72 6.98 10.42
C ILE A 41 2.32 7.58 10.37
N THR A 42 1.37 6.92 9.72
CA THR A 42 0.02 7.46 9.50
C THR A 42 -0.71 7.79 10.82
N PRO A 43 -0.79 6.90 11.83
CA PRO A 43 -1.41 7.24 13.10
C PRO A 43 -0.72 8.39 13.84
N ILE A 44 0.60 8.55 13.68
CA ILE A 44 1.34 9.69 14.26
C ILE A 44 0.89 10.99 13.61
N VAL A 45 0.78 11.01 12.28
CA VAL A 45 0.31 12.18 11.53
C VAL A 45 -1.15 12.50 11.88
N ASN A 46 -2.00 11.49 11.99
CA ASN A 46 -3.40 11.63 12.41
C ASN A 46 -3.51 12.11 13.88
N PHE A 47 -2.59 11.71 14.76
CA PHE A 47 -2.51 12.21 16.14
C PHE A 47 -2.26 13.73 16.19
N PHE A 48 -1.51 14.28 15.24
CA PHE A 48 -1.33 15.73 15.08
C PHE A 48 -2.53 16.44 14.40
N GLY A 49 -3.63 15.73 14.15
CA GLY A 49 -4.84 16.27 13.54
C GLY A 49 -4.76 16.44 12.01
N ILE A 50 -3.76 15.83 11.37
CA ILE A 50 -3.61 15.86 9.91
C ILE A 50 -4.25 14.60 9.35
N GLU A 51 -5.48 14.72 8.86
CA GLU A 51 -6.21 13.59 8.29
C GLU A 51 -5.70 13.23 6.88
N SER A 52 -5.61 11.93 6.59
CA SER A 52 -5.40 11.44 5.22
C SER A 52 -6.66 11.70 4.39
N THR A 53 -6.65 12.77 3.60
CA THR A 53 -7.76 13.18 2.71
C THR A 53 -7.50 12.85 1.24
N ASP A 54 -6.36 12.22 0.93
CA ASP A 54 -5.97 11.94 -0.45
C ASP A 54 -6.85 10.87 -1.10
N ALA A 55 -7.52 11.22 -2.19
CA ALA A 55 -8.42 10.32 -2.93
C ALA A 55 -7.67 9.23 -3.73
N SER A 56 -6.34 9.26 -3.77
CA SER A 56 -5.57 8.27 -4.52
C SER A 56 -5.76 6.85 -3.95
N SER A 57 -5.71 5.85 -4.84
CA SER A 57 -5.84 4.42 -4.45
C SER A 57 -4.78 3.97 -3.45
N SER A 58 -3.66 4.69 -3.38
CA SER A 58 -2.51 4.41 -2.51
C SER A 58 -2.79 4.61 -1.03
N TYR A 59 -3.79 5.42 -0.67
CA TYR A 59 -4.13 5.75 0.73
C TYR A 59 -5.42 5.10 1.24
N GLN A 60 -6.02 4.18 0.48
CA GLN A 60 -7.33 3.61 0.82
C GLN A 60 -7.32 2.83 2.14
N ALA A 61 -6.24 2.10 2.44
CA ALA A 61 -6.12 1.38 3.72
C ALA A 61 -6.09 2.34 4.92
N GLN A 62 -5.38 3.47 4.77
CA GLN A 62 -5.26 4.54 5.75
C GLN A 62 -6.60 5.24 5.99
N ILE A 63 -7.31 5.58 4.91
CA ILE A 63 -8.61 6.24 4.98
C ILE A 63 -9.65 5.33 5.63
N LEU A 64 -9.69 4.05 5.26
CA LEU A 64 -10.61 3.09 5.86
C LEU A 64 -10.31 2.86 7.35
N ALA A 65 -9.03 2.69 7.70
CA ALA A 65 -8.61 2.53 9.09
C ALA A 65 -8.95 3.77 9.94
N TYR A 66 -8.64 4.96 9.44
CA TYR A 66 -8.97 6.22 10.11
C TYR A 66 -10.49 6.38 10.29
N ASN A 67 -11.28 6.13 9.25
CA ASN A 67 -12.74 6.23 9.31
C ASN A 67 -13.37 5.23 10.29
N PHE A 68 -12.77 4.06 10.47
CA PHE A 68 -13.21 3.08 11.45
C PHE A 68 -12.90 3.55 12.88
N VAL A 69 -11.74 4.16 13.08
CA VAL A 69 -11.23 4.52 14.41
C VAL A 69 -11.74 5.89 14.88
N LYS A 70 -12.02 6.84 13.98
CA LYS A 70 -12.36 8.24 14.34
C LYS A 70 -13.56 8.38 15.28
N ASN A 71 -14.57 7.52 15.15
CA ASN A 71 -15.76 7.52 16.02
C ASN A 71 -15.47 6.89 17.39
N SER A 72 -14.37 6.15 17.50
CA SER A 72 -13.95 5.41 18.68
C SER A 72 -12.92 6.19 19.52
N LEU A 73 -12.45 7.35 19.04
CA LEU A 73 -11.45 8.19 19.73
C LEU A 73 -11.90 8.61 21.13
N GLN A 74 -13.18 8.94 21.30
CA GLN A 74 -13.72 9.37 22.60
C GLN A 74 -13.74 8.23 23.64
N THR A 75 -13.85 6.98 23.17
CA THR A 75 -13.95 5.80 24.04
C THR A 75 -12.57 5.20 24.35
N TYR A 76 -11.65 5.19 23.39
CA TYR A 76 -10.37 4.48 23.49
C TYR A 76 -9.14 5.39 23.54
N GLY A 77 -9.29 6.69 23.28
CA GLY A 77 -8.20 7.67 23.38
C GLY A 77 -6.97 7.26 22.58
N PHE A 78 -5.82 7.14 23.25
CA PHE A 78 -4.56 6.76 22.61
C PHE A 78 -4.57 5.36 21.96
N LEU A 79 -5.32 4.40 22.52
CA LEU A 79 -5.40 3.03 21.98
C LEU A 79 -6.01 3.01 20.58
N ALA A 80 -6.82 4.01 20.24
CA ALA A 80 -7.38 4.20 18.91
C ALA A 80 -6.29 4.22 17.82
N TYR A 81 -5.18 4.93 18.06
CA TYR A 81 -4.06 5.04 17.11
C TYR A 81 -3.25 3.75 16.95
N ILE A 82 -3.16 2.94 18.01
CA ILE A 82 -2.53 1.60 17.92
C ILE A 82 -3.42 0.68 17.08
N ILE A 83 -4.73 0.70 17.31
CA ILE A 83 -5.70 -0.08 16.53
C ILE A 83 -5.67 0.37 15.06
N GLU A 84 -5.54 1.67 14.82
CA GLU A 84 -5.40 2.23 13.47
C GLU A 84 -4.19 1.64 12.74
N ALA A 85 -3.01 1.60 13.36
CA ALA A 85 -1.82 1.00 12.76
C ALA A 85 -2.06 -0.46 12.31
N VAL A 86 -2.69 -1.25 13.18
CA VAL A 86 -3.04 -2.65 12.89
C VAL A 86 -4.03 -2.75 11.74
N LEU A 87 -5.05 -1.89 11.72
CA LEU A 87 -6.06 -1.84 10.67
C LEU A 87 -5.46 -1.47 9.31
N ILE A 88 -4.55 -0.49 9.25
CA ILE A 88 -3.87 -0.11 8.00
C ILE A 88 -3.19 -1.33 7.39
N PHE A 89 -2.40 -2.05 8.19
CA PHE A 89 -1.67 -3.21 7.71
C PHE A 89 -2.62 -4.35 7.31
N ALA A 90 -3.65 -4.61 8.11
CA ALA A 90 -4.63 -5.66 7.86
C ALA A 90 -5.48 -5.40 6.60
N LEU A 91 -5.83 -4.14 6.32
CA LEU A 91 -6.62 -3.73 5.15
C LEU A 91 -5.79 -3.62 3.87
N ALA A 92 -4.50 -3.29 3.98
CA ALA A 92 -3.61 -3.17 2.83
C ALA A 92 -3.46 -4.49 2.05
N ILE A 93 -3.39 -5.63 2.76
CA ILE A 93 -3.26 -6.97 2.15
C ILE A 93 -4.46 -7.33 1.25
N PRO A 94 -5.73 -7.31 1.73
CA PRO A 94 -6.87 -7.64 0.88
C PRO A 94 -7.05 -6.65 -0.27
N ILE A 95 -6.75 -5.36 -0.08
CA ILE A 95 -6.76 -4.38 -1.18
C ILE A 95 -5.73 -4.75 -2.25
N LEU A 96 -4.50 -5.13 -1.86
CA LEU A 96 -3.48 -5.58 -2.79
C LEU A 96 -3.93 -6.83 -3.56
N LEU A 97 -4.48 -7.83 -2.86
CA LEU A 97 -4.97 -9.06 -3.48
C LEU A 97 -6.09 -8.78 -4.47
N PHE A 98 -7.07 -7.95 -4.07
CA PHE A 98 -8.15 -7.52 -4.95
C PHE A 98 -7.61 -6.83 -6.20
N LEU A 99 -6.72 -5.85 -6.04
CA LEU A 99 -6.15 -5.11 -7.17
C LEU A 99 -5.34 -6.03 -8.10
N THR A 100 -4.57 -6.96 -7.52
CA THR A 100 -3.78 -7.93 -8.28
C THR A 100 -4.69 -8.84 -9.12
N ILE A 101 -5.76 -9.37 -8.53
CA ILE A 101 -6.74 -10.23 -9.22
C ILE A 101 -7.49 -9.43 -10.29
N PHE A 102 -7.90 -8.20 -9.96
CA PHE A 102 -8.60 -7.30 -10.88
C PHE A 102 -7.74 -6.99 -12.12
N LEU A 103 -6.50 -6.56 -11.92
CA LEU A 103 -5.55 -6.30 -13.01
C LEU A 103 -5.29 -7.58 -13.83
N HIS A 104 -5.07 -8.71 -13.16
CA HIS A 104 -4.87 -9.98 -13.85
C HIS A 104 -6.09 -10.35 -14.72
N SER A 105 -7.31 -10.11 -14.22
CA SER A 105 -8.54 -10.41 -14.96
C SER A 105 -8.72 -9.52 -16.19
N ILE A 106 -8.37 -8.24 -16.10
CA ILE A 106 -8.46 -7.28 -17.22
C ILE A 106 -7.42 -7.59 -18.30
N TYR A 107 -6.16 -7.83 -17.92
CA TYR A 107 -5.08 -8.01 -18.89
C TYR A 107 -4.97 -9.43 -19.44
N ARG A 108 -5.65 -10.40 -18.83
CA ARG A 108 -5.74 -11.77 -19.34
C ARG A 108 -6.94 -11.97 -20.28
N ALA A 109 -7.97 -11.13 -20.18
CA ALA A 109 -9.10 -11.09 -21.12
C ALA A 109 -8.67 -10.47 -22.46
#